data_AF-A0A7S2F297-F1
#
_entry.id   AF-A0A7S2F297-F1
#
_cell.length_a   1.000
_cell.length_b   1.000
_cell.length_c   1.000
_cell.angle_alpha   90.00
_cell.angle_beta   90.00
_cell.angle_gamma   90.00
#
_symmetry.space_group_name_H-M   'P 1'
#
loop_
_entity.id
_entity.type
_entity.pdbx_description
1 polymer ?
#
loop_
_entity_poly.entity_id
_entity_poly.type
_entity_poly.pdbx_seq_one_letter_code
_entity_poly.pdbx_strand_id
1 'polypeptide(L)'
;MAFARLDKDGSGTIEPGEICSVYDASKHPEVIEGRKTPEEVFNEFMETFEVGGEHDGKVTLKEFQNYYENIGASVPDDDYFELMIRNAWHISGGTGWCSNTANRRVLVTHTDGRQTVEEIKDDLGLSPDDKEGMLQRLQKQGIQAANLSTFDGAGDD
;
A
#
# COMPACT_ATOMS: atom_id res chain seq x y z
N MET A 1 0.24 7.06 -9.99
CA MET A 1 0.09 7.19 -8.52
C MET A 1 0.90 6.13 -7.79
N ALA A 2 0.71 4.84 -8.05
CA ALA A 2 1.48 3.77 -7.43
C ALA A 2 2.97 3.79 -7.86
N PHE A 3 3.27 3.76 -9.17
CA PHE A 3 4.65 3.72 -9.65
C PHE A 3 5.52 4.87 -9.11
N ALA A 4 5.06 6.12 -9.21
CA ALA A 4 5.79 7.29 -8.69
C ALA A 4 6.01 7.29 -7.16
N ARG A 5 5.25 6.49 -6.41
CA ARG A 5 5.44 6.29 -4.96
C ARG A 5 6.52 5.25 -4.67
N LEU A 6 6.68 4.29 -5.58
CA LEU A 6 7.68 3.23 -5.52
C LEU A 6 9.04 3.73 -6.04
N ASP A 7 9.03 4.46 -7.16
CA ASP A 7 10.18 5.11 -7.78
C ASP A 7 10.58 6.38 -7.00
N LYS A 8 11.11 6.19 -5.79
CA LYS A 8 11.47 7.29 -4.87
C LYS A 8 12.64 8.12 -5.36
N ASP A 9 13.54 7.53 -6.15
CA ASP A 9 14.71 8.20 -6.70
C ASP A 9 14.44 8.84 -8.08
N GLY A 10 13.30 8.54 -8.70
CA GLY A 10 12.89 9.08 -10.00
C GLY A 10 13.70 8.49 -11.15
N SER A 11 14.25 7.29 -10.97
CA SER A 11 15.03 6.59 -11.99
C SER A 11 14.17 6.09 -13.16
N GLY A 12 12.85 6.01 -12.98
CA GLY A 12 11.93 5.44 -13.95
C GLY A 12 11.91 3.90 -13.94
N THR A 13 12.59 3.27 -12.97
CA THR A 13 12.69 1.83 -12.78
C THR A 13 12.60 1.50 -11.30
N ILE A 14 11.97 0.39 -10.93
CA ILE A 14 11.87 -0.05 -9.53
C ILE A 14 12.59 -1.39 -9.37
N GLU A 15 13.41 -1.53 -8.33
CA GLU A 15 14.02 -2.83 -8.04
C GLU A 15 12.98 -3.78 -7.42
N PRO A 16 12.98 -5.07 -7.78
CA PRO A 16 12.00 -6.02 -7.28
C PRO A 16 12.00 -6.12 -5.75
N GLY A 17 13.18 -6.01 -5.11
CA GLY A 17 13.29 -5.98 -3.65
C GLY A 17 12.53 -4.82 -2.99
N GLU A 18 12.43 -3.67 -3.67
CA GLU A 18 11.63 -2.55 -3.19
C GLU A 18 10.13 -2.86 -3.28
N ILE A 19 9.71 -3.55 -4.35
CA ILE A 19 8.31 -3.99 -4.52
C ILE A 19 7.92 -5.04 -3.48
N CYS A 20 8.79 -6.01 -3.20
CA CYS A 20 8.57 -7.03 -2.16
C CYS A 20 8.22 -6.41 -0.80
N SER A 21 8.85 -5.28 -0.48
CA SER A 21 8.71 -4.65 0.84
C SER A 21 7.43 -3.83 1.01
N VAL A 22 6.69 -3.60 -0.06
CA VAL A 22 5.56 -2.65 -0.08
C VAL A 22 4.28 -3.17 -0.71
N TYR A 23 4.36 -4.23 -1.52
CA TYR A 23 3.18 -4.81 -2.17
C TYR A 23 2.46 -5.77 -1.21
N ASP A 24 1.20 -5.44 -0.86
CA ASP A 24 0.34 -6.35 -0.09
C ASP A 24 -0.51 -7.22 -1.02
N ALA A 25 0.04 -8.39 -1.37
CA ALA A 25 -0.64 -9.38 -2.21
C ALA A 25 -1.94 -9.93 -1.56
N SER A 26 -2.13 -9.80 -0.24
CA SER A 26 -3.36 -10.24 0.43
C SER A 26 -4.60 -9.46 0.00
N LYS A 27 -4.41 -8.27 -0.60
CA LYS A 27 -5.48 -7.41 -1.11
C LYS A 27 -5.80 -7.67 -2.58
N HIS A 28 -5.16 -8.63 -3.22
CA HIS A 28 -5.43 -8.99 -4.61
C HIS A 28 -6.81 -9.65 -4.77
N PRO A 29 -7.59 -9.39 -5.85
CA PRO A 29 -8.95 -9.92 -6.01
C PRO A 29 -9.00 -11.44 -5.97
N GLU A 30 -8.06 -12.10 -6.65
CA GLU A 30 -8.00 -13.56 -6.65
C GLU A 30 -7.64 -14.14 -5.28
N VAL A 31 -7.00 -13.37 -4.40
CA VAL A 31 -6.73 -13.78 -3.01
C VAL A 31 -7.95 -13.56 -2.14
N ILE A 32 -8.61 -12.40 -2.28
CA ILE A 32 -9.86 -12.08 -1.57
C ILE A 32 -10.96 -13.09 -1.92
N GLU A 33 -11.03 -13.51 -3.18
CA GLU A 33 -11.97 -14.52 -3.67
C GLU A 33 -11.53 -15.97 -3.34
N GLY A 34 -10.35 -16.16 -2.75
CA GLY A 34 -9.81 -17.47 -2.36
C GLY A 34 -9.38 -18.35 -3.54
N ARG A 35 -9.18 -17.76 -4.73
CA ARG A 35 -8.71 -18.46 -5.94
C ARG A 35 -7.19 -18.66 -5.94
N LYS A 36 -6.45 -17.76 -5.30
CA LYS A 36 -4.99 -17.80 -5.16
C LYS A 36 -4.56 -17.45 -3.74
N THR A 37 -3.35 -17.86 -3.39
CA THR A 37 -2.63 -17.42 -2.20
C THR A 37 -1.90 -16.10 -2.48
N PRO A 38 -1.58 -15.30 -1.43
CA PRO A 38 -0.75 -14.11 -1.59
C PRO A 38 0.60 -14.43 -2.26
N GLU A 39 1.19 -15.61 -1.96
CA GLU A 39 2.46 -16.05 -2.52
C GLU A 39 2.36 -16.34 -4.03
N GLU A 40 1.28 -16.99 -4.49
CA GLU A 40 1.06 -17.23 -5.92
C GLU A 40 0.91 -15.91 -6.70
N VAL A 41 0.11 -14.98 -6.19
CA VAL A 41 -0.02 -13.65 -6.82
C VAL A 41 1.31 -12.91 -6.83
N PHE A 42 2.07 -13.01 -5.74
CA PHE A 42 3.38 -12.39 -5.64
C PHE A 42 4.36 -12.94 -6.68
N ASN A 43 4.42 -14.26 -6.84
CA ASN A 43 5.28 -14.91 -7.82
C ASN A 43 4.84 -14.57 -9.25
N GLU A 44 3.54 -14.57 -9.55
CA GLU A 44 3.03 -14.17 -10.87
C GLU A 44 3.31 -12.69 -11.18
N PHE A 45 3.17 -11.82 -10.17
CA PHE A 45 3.55 -10.42 -10.26
C PHE A 45 5.01 -10.33 -10.69
N MET A 46 5.91 -10.97 -9.94
CA MET A 46 7.35 -11.01 -10.22
C MET A 46 7.68 -11.60 -11.60
N GLU A 47 7.11 -12.75 -11.95
CA GLU A 47 7.30 -13.40 -13.25
C GLU A 47 6.84 -12.50 -14.41
N THR A 48 5.74 -11.75 -14.23
CA THR A 48 5.27 -10.82 -15.27
C THR A 48 6.31 -9.76 -15.61
N PHE A 49 7.12 -9.33 -14.63
CA PHE A 49 8.22 -8.39 -14.86
C PHE A 49 9.47 -9.04 -15.45
N GLU A 50 9.61 -10.36 -15.36
CA GLU A 50 10.68 -11.09 -16.02
C GLU A 50 10.34 -11.48 -17.48
N VAL A 51 9.06 -11.43 -17.87
CA VAL A 51 8.57 -11.79 -19.21
C VAL A 51 8.67 -10.58 -20.15
N GLY A 52 9.91 -10.26 -20.54
CA GLY A 52 10.21 -9.19 -21.50
C GLY A 52 11.54 -9.35 -22.25
N GLY A 53 12.42 -10.25 -21.78
CA GLY A 53 13.65 -10.64 -22.46
C GLY A 53 14.94 -10.03 -21.89
N GLU A 54 14.85 -9.03 -21.02
CA GLU A 54 15.99 -8.57 -20.22
C GLU A 54 15.71 -8.85 -18.74
N HIS A 55 16.38 -9.87 -18.20
CA HIS A 55 16.47 -10.11 -16.77
C HIS A 55 17.41 -9.07 -16.14
N ASP A 56 17.11 -7.79 -16.31
CA ASP A 56 17.90 -6.70 -15.73
C ASP A 56 17.55 -6.49 -14.24
N GLY A 57 16.51 -7.20 -13.76
CA GLY A 57 16.06 -7.15 -12.39
C GLY A 57 15.43 -5.79 -12.06
N LYS A 58 14.73 -5.16 -13.02
CA LYS A 58 14.06 -3.88 -12.84
C LYS A 58 12.67 -3.89 -13.42
N VAL A 59 11.79 -3.08 -12.82
CA VAL A 59 10.42 -2.89 -13.27
C VAL A 59 10.27 -1.50 -13.86
N THR A 60 10.03 -1.41 -15.16
CA THR A 60 9.72 -0.14 -15.83
C THR A 60 8.27 0.26 -15.64
N LEU A 61 7.97 1.56 -15.84
CA LEU A 61 6.58 2.04 -15.84
C LEU A 61 5.71 1.30 -16.87
N LYS A 62 6.27 0.92 -18.02
CA LYS A 62 5.51 0.27 -19.08
C LYS A 62 5.12 -1.16 -18.71
N GLU A 63 6.02 -1.92 -18.10
CA GLU A 63 5.71 -3.26 -17.59
C GLU A 63 4.68 -3.19 -16.46
N PHE A 64 4.83 -2.21 -15.56
CA PHE A 64 3.87 -1.98 -14.48
C PHE A 64 2.46 -1.69 -15.01
N GLN A 65 2.35 -0.90 -16.08
CA GLN A 65 1.09 -0.64 -16.76
C GLN A 65 0.53 -1.90 -17.42
N ASN A 66 1.34 -2.64 -18.17
CA ASN A 66 0.89 -3.85 -18.87
C ASN A 66 0.34 -4.90 -17.87
N TYR A 67 0.99 -5.07 -16.71
CA TYR A 67 0.50 -5.97 -15.66
C TYR A 67 -0.91 -5.57 -15.19
N TYR A 68 -1.12 -4.29 -14.88
CA TYR A 68 -2.41 -3.81 -14.40
C TYR A 68 -3.48 -3.68 -15.49
N GLU A 69 -3.09 -3.47 -16.76
CA GLU A 69 -4.00 -3.58 -17.91
C GLU A 69 -4.60 -5.00 -18.00
N ASN A 70 -3.78 -6.03 -17.78
CA ASN A 70 -4.25 -7.42 -17.78
C ASN A 70 -5.18 -7.74 -16.61
N ILE A 71 -4.88 -7.26 -15.39
CA ILE A 71 -5.78 -7.44 -14.24
C ILE A 71 -7.08 -6.67 -14.44
N GLY A 72 -6.99 -5.41 -14.87
CA GLY A 72 -8.15 -4.55 -15.10
C GLY A 72 -9.12 -5.16 -16.12
N ALA A 73 -8.62 -5.88 -17.13
CA ALA A 73 -9.47 -6.60 -18.07
C ALA A 73 -10.34 -7.71 -17.43
N SER A 74 -9.95 -8.21 -16.26
CA SER A 74 -10.72 -9.20 -15.49
C SER A 74 -11.62 -8.59 -14.41
N VAL A 75 -11.46 -7.29 -14.13
CA VAL A 75 -12.22 -6.57 -13.11
C VAL A 75 -13.30 -5.72 -13.78
N PRO A 76 -14.60 -6.02 -13.58
CA PRO A 76 -15.67 -5.37 -14.33
C PRO A 76 -16.02 -3.94 -13.87
N ASP A 77 -15.49 -3.50 -12.73
CA ASP A 77 -15.84 -2.24 -12.09
C ASP A 77 -14.58 -1.41 -11.78
N ASP A 78 -14.48 -0.22 -12.41
CA ASP A 78 -13.31 0.66 -12.32
C ASP A 78 -13.11 1.21 -10.89
N ASP A 79 -14.19 1.44 -10.13
CA ASP A 79 -14.11 1.93 -8.75
C ASP A 79 -13.55 0.84 -7.83
N TYR A 80 -13.96 -0.41 -8.06
CA TYR A 80 -13.43 -1.59 -7.36
C TYR A 80 -11.96 -1.84 -7.73
N PHE A 81 -11.60 -1.67 -9.00
CA PHE A 81 -10.22 -1.73 -9.46
C PHE A 81 -9.36 -0.64 -8.80
N GLU A 82 -9.84 0.61 -8.75
CA GLU A 82 -9.14 1.70 -8.06
C GLU A 82 -8.94 1.39 -6.57
N LEU A 83 -10.00 0.93 -5.88
CA LEU A 83 -9.91 0.53 -4.48
C LEU A 83 -8.86 -0.57 -4.26
N MET A 84 -8.84 -1.58 -5.15
CA MET A 84 -7.86 -2.65 -5.12
C MET A 84 -6.43 -2.11 -5.24
N ILE A 85 -6.15 -1.26 -6.23
CA ILE A 85 -4.83 -0.65 -6.41
C ILE A 85 -4.46 0.19 -5.18
N ARG A 86 -5.40 0.97 -4.65
CA ARG A 86 -5.16 1.78 -3.46
C ARG A 86 -4.76 0.94 -2.26
N ASN A 87 -5.45 -0.17 -2.04
CA ASN A 87 -5.16 -1.05 -0.91
C ASN A 87 -3.85 -1.79 -1.09
N ALA A 88 -3.59 -2.37 -2.26
CA ALA A 88 -2.36 -3.13 -2.54
C ALA A 88 -1.07 -2.29 -2.36
N TRP A 89 -1.15 -0.97 -2.54
CA TRP A 89 -0.02 -0.04 -2.45
C TRP A 89 -0.12 0.99 -1.33
N HIS A 90 -1.08 0.84 -0.40
CA HIS A 90 -1.31 1.77 0.70
C HIS A 90 -1.37 3.25 0.24
N ILE A 91 -2.18 3.50 -0.79
CA ILE A 91 -2.42 4.82 -1.37
C ILE A 91 -3.68 5.42 -0.75
N SER A 92 -3.50 6.43 0.08
CA SER A 92 -4.54 7.25 0.69
C SER A 92 -5.57 7.79 -0.29
N GLY A 93 -6.82 7.91 0.16
CA GLY A 93 -7.92 8.52 -0.58
C GLY A 93 -9.04 7.54 -0.94
N GLY A 94 -9.89 7.95 -1.88
CA GLY A 94 -11.17 7.31 -2.15
C GLY A 94 -12.30 7.87 -1.27
N THR A 95 -13.54 7.57 -1.63
CA THR A 95 -14.74 8.03 -0.90
C THR A 95 -15.73 6.90 -0.71
N GLY A 96 -16.41 6.87 0.43
CA GLY A 96 -17.39 5.83 0.72
C GLY A 96 -16.76 4.43 0.70
N TRP A 97 -17.36 3.52 -0.07
CA TRP A 97 -16.89 2.13 -0.18
C TRP A 97 -15.55 2.00 -0.91
N CYS A 98 -15.13 3.01 -1.69
CA CYS A 98 -13.84 3.05 -2.37
C CYS A 98 -12.72 3.67 -1.53
N SER A 99 -12.98 4.02 -0.26
CA SER A 99 -11.95 4.56 0.62
C SER A 99 -10.90 3.50 0.92
N ASN A 100 -9.63 3.86 0.80
CA ASN A 100 -8.52 3.02 1.21
C ASN A 100 -8.71 2.58 2.68
N THR A 101 -8.47 1.30 2.95
CA THR A 101 -8.50 0.74 4.30
C THR A 101 -7.16 0.14 4.72
N ALA A 102 -6.21 -0.01 3.80
CA ALA A 102 -4.90 -0.61 4.05
C ALA A 102 -3.95 0.30 4.84
N ASN A 103 -4.02 1.63 4.67
CA ASN A 103 -3.17 2.56 5.41
C ASN A 103 -3.43 2.48 6.91
N ARG A 104 -2.34 2.42 7.69
CA ARG A 104 -2.35 2.39 9.14
C ARG A 104 -3.13 3.58 9.70
N ARG A 105 -4.02 3.31 10.64
CA ARG A 105 -4.79 4.30 11.38
C ARG A 105 -4.46 4.22 12.86
N VAL A 106 -4.37 5.38 13.49
CA VAL A 106 -3.96 5.50 14.90
C VAL A 106 -4.84 6.50 15.63
N LEU A 107 -5.03 6.28 16.93
CA LEU A 107 -5.70 7.24 17.79
C LEU A 107 -4.70 8.33 18.19
N VAL A 108 -4.93 9.55 17.71
CA VAL A 108 -4.13 10.73 18.04
C VAL A 108 -4.80 11.51 19.15
N THR A 109 -4.07 11.80 20.21
CA THR A 109 -4.43 12.86 21.16
C THR A 109 -3.73 14.15 20.73
N HIS A 110 -4.50 15.15 20.32
CA HIS A 110 -4.01 16.45 19.87
C HIS A 110 -3.57 17.30 21.07
N THR A 111 -2.80 18.35 20.80
CA THR A 111 -2.30 19.28 21.83
C THR A 111 -3.40 20.05 22.57
N ASP A 112 -4.59 20.17 21.96
CA ASP A 112 -5.80 20.73 22.57
C ASP A 112 -6.58 19.72 23.43
N GLY A 113 -6.11 18.48 23.53
CA GLY A 113 -6.73 17.38 24.27
C GLY A 113 -7.80 16.60 23.49
N ARG A 114 -8.15 17.02 22.26
CA ARG A 114 -9.09 16.29 21.40
C ARG A 114 -8.46 14.96 20.97
N GLN A 115 -9.28 13.94 20.80
CA GLN A 115 -8.87 12.66 20.22
C GLN A 115 -9.54 12.41 18.88
N THR A 116 -8.78 11.96 17.89
CA THR A 116 -9.30 11.51 16.59
C THR A 116 -8.53 10.31 16.07
N VAL A 117 -9.19 9.50 15.25
CA VAL A 117 -8.53 8.47 14.45
C VAL A 117 -7.96 9.14 13.21
N GLU A 118 -6.63 9.12 13.08
CA GLU A 118 -5.92 9.70 11.96
C GLU A 118 -5.30 8.60 11.11
N GLU A 119 -5.44 8.72 9.79
CA GLU A 119 -4.69 7.91 8.84
C GLU A 119 -3.24 8.40 8.78
N ILE A 120 -2.30 7.47 8.86
CA ILE A 120 -0.90 7.74 8.55
C ILE A 120 -0.75 7.55 7.04
N LYS A 121 -0.62 8.66 6.32
CA LYS A 121 -0.21 8.67 4.93
C LYS A 121 1.24 8.20 4.85
N ASP A 122 1.56 7.45 3.80
CA ASP A 122 2.93 6.97 3.55
C ASP A 122 3.46 6.04 4.65
N ASP A 123 2.58 5.18 5.18
CA ASP A 123 2.85 4.20 6.24
C ASP A 123 3.67 2.98 5.80
N LEU A 124 3.98 2.84 4.51
CA LEU A 124 4.86 1.77 4.04
C LEU A 124 6.23 1.84 4.72
N GLY A 125 6.72 0.67 5.16
CA GLY A 125 7.95 0.52 5.94
C GLY A 125 7.86 0.95 7.41
N LEU A 126 6.66 1.32 7.90
CA LEU A 126 6.44 1.71 9.29
C LEU A 126 6.07 0.48 10.14
N SER A 127 6.94 0.11 11.08
CA SER A 127 6.65 -0.94 12.05
C SER A 127 5.47 -0.56 12.95
N PRO A 128 4.62 -1.51 13.39
CA PRO A 128 3.57 -1.26 14.37
C PRO A 128 4.06 -0.60 15.67
N ASP A 129 5.32 -0.84 16.04
CA ASP A 129 5.94 -0.30 17.25
C ASP A 129 6.73 1.00 17.01
N ASP A 130 6.90 1.43 15.76
CA ASP A 130 7.68 2.63 15.39
C ASP A 130 6.87 3.91 15.62
N LYS A 131 6.55 4.20 16.89
CA LYS A 131 5.80 5.39 17.30
C LYS A 131 6.43 6.69 16.83
N GLU A 132 7.76 6.76 16.80
CA GLU A 132 8.48 7.95 16.34
C GLU A 132 8.25 8.17 14.85
N GLY A 133 8.41 7.13 14.03
CA GLY A 133 8.11 7.18 12.60
C GLY A 133 6.66 7.52 12.29
N MET A 134 5.71 7.10 13.15
CA MET A 134 4.29 7.48 13.04
C MET A 134 4.11 8.98 13.29
N LEU A 135 4.68 9.49 14.39
CA LEU A 135 4.60 10.91 14.76
C LEU A 135 5.23 11.82 13.68
N GLN A 136 6.37 11.44 13.13
CA GLN A 136 7.02 12.19 12.05
C GLN A 136 6.13 12.30 10.80
N ARG A 137 5.45 11.22 10.41
CA ARG A 137 4.53 11.22 9.26
C ARG A 137 3.27 12.04 9.53
N LEU A 138 2.68 11.89 10.71
CA LEU A 138 1.56 12.74 11.14
C LEU A 138 1.92 14.22 11.14
N GLN A 139 3.12 14.58 11.60
CA GLN A 139 3.62 15.96 11.56
C GLN A 139 3.75 16.47 10.11
N LYS A 140 4.27 15.66 9.18
CA LYS A 140 4.33 15.99 7.75
C LYS A 140 2.94 16.19 7.14
N GLN A 141 1.92 15.55 7.69
CA GLN A 141 0.50 15.74 7.33
C GLN A 141 -0.15 16.97 7.98
N GLY A 142 0.60 17.73 8.80
CA GLY A 142 0.08 18.89 9.53
C GLY A 142 -0.63 18.55 10.84
N ILE A 143 -0.55 17.30 11.31
CA ILE A 143 -1.17 16.84 12.55
C ILE A 143 -0.16 16.96 13.69
N GLN A 144 -0.51 17.74 14.73
CA GLN A 144 0.30 17.86 15.94
C GLN A 144 -0.25 16.94 17.03
N ALA A 145 0.37 15.76 17.14
CA ALA A 145 0.04 14.77 18.16
C ALA A 145 0.81 15.03 19.45
N ALA A 146 0.10 15.16 20.58
CA ALA A 146 0.69 15.10 21.92
C ALA A 146 0.89 13.65 22.39
N ASN A 147 0.03 12.73 21.94
CA ASN A 147 0.16 11.29 22.19
C ASN A 147 -0.48 10.48 21.05
N LEU A 148 -0.12 9.20 20.97
CA LEU A 148 -0.43 8.26 19.91
C LEU A 148 -0.70 6.88 20.55
N SER A 149 -1.83 6.27 20.18
CA SER A 149 -2.11 4.86 20.46
C SER A 149 -2.35 4.10 19.15
N THR A 150 -1.71 2.95 19.02
CA THR A 150 -1.97 1.98 17.96
C THR A 150 -3.12 1.06 18.39
N PHE A 151 -3.93 0.60 17.44
CA PHE A 151 -5.04 -0.32 17.73
C PHE A 151 -4.61 -1.79 17.83
N ASP A 152 -3.31 -2.07 17.65
CA ASP A 152 -2.72 -3.41 17.79
C ASP A 152 -2.54 -3.72 19.28
N GLY A 153 -3.66 -4.07 19.91
CA GLY A 153 -3.78 -4.46 21.31
C GLY A 153 -5.06 -5.27 21.53
N ALA A 154 -5.36 -6.20 20.62
CA ALA A 154 -6.03 -7.41 21.05
C ALA A 154 -4.98 -8.18 21.87
N GLY A 155 -5.03 -8.02 23.19
CA GLY A 155 -4.40 -9.00 24.05
C GLY A 155 -4.97 -10.36 23.70
N ASP A 156 -4.10 -11.33 23.44
CA ASP A 156 -4.39 -12.72 23.76
C ASP A 156 -4.92 -12.74 25.21
N ASP A 157 -6.22 -12.97 25.36
CA ASP A 157 -6.86 -13.37 26.61
C ASP A 157 -7.33 -14.82 26.45
#